data_AF-A0A7W9LEC7-F1
#
_entry.id   AF-A0A7W9LEC7-F1
#
_cell.length_a   1.000
_cell.length_b   1.000
_cell.length_c   1.000
_cell.angle_alpha   90.00
_cell.angle_beta   90.00
_cell.angle_gamma   90.00
#
_symmetry.space_group_name_H-M   'P 1'
#
loop_
_entity.id
_entity.type
_entity.pdbx_description
1 polymer ?
#
loop_
_entity_poly.entity_id
_entity_poly.type
_entity_poly.pdbx_seq_one_letter_code
_entity_poly.pdbx_strand_id
1 'polypeptide(L)'
;MELASYLAGERWSDHPACTHPLLAALARLVNDNTSDESRAQLVHLVPTIIGLTSDDLRVDARIALRCATTALPVAAAERQLALAVSVLAAEEMLARLEGAPSGRLGEQSRRAMEEVPHAAEQARRFSRAARITQKGFRRYAAPNAVQLSVVGIVQACITDPDALLRRLLEEAIDDCVTLIRTPERTAPAPVHA
;
A
#
# COMPACT_ATOMS: atom_id res chain seq x y z
N MET A 1 9.91 10.77 9.30
CA MET A 1 10.86 9.72 8.82
C MET A 1 12.27 9.94 9.33
N GLU A 2 12.59 11.17 9.71
CA GLU A 2 13.88 11.62 10.20
C GLU A 2 14.32 10.88 11.47
N LEU A 3 13.39 10.63 12.40
CA LEU A 3 13.67 9.81 13.58
C LEU A 3 14.08 8.38 13.18
N ALA A 4 13.48 7.79 12.14
CA ALA A 4 13.89 6.48 11.64
C ALA A 4 15.32 6.53 11.08
N SER A 5 15.64 7.55 10.27
CA SER A 5 16.99 7.75 9.71
C SER A 5 18.05 7.87 10.82
N TYR A 6 17.74 8.65 11.86
CA TYR A 6 18.62 8.85 13.01
C TYR A 6 18.86 7.55 13.79
N LEU A 7 17.79 6.81 14.09
CA LEU A 7 17.88 5.53 14.81
C LEU A 7 18.59 4.45 13.99
N ALA A 8 18.51 4.50 12.67
CA ALA A 8 19.24 3.61 11.76
C ALA A 8 20.73 3.99 11.59
N GLY A 9 21.19 5.10 12.18
CA GLY A 9 22.56 5.60 12.01
C GLY A 9 22.81 6.26 10.65
N GLU A 10 21.76 6.61 9.92
CA GLU A 10 21.85 7.36 8.66
C GLU A 10 21.94 8.87 8.91
N ARG A 11 22.20 9.63 7.84
CA ARG A 11 22.07 11.10 7.90
C ARG A 11 20.60 11.46 8.11
N TRP A 12 20.35 12.45 8.98
CA TRP A 12 19.01 13.02 9.20
C TRP A 12 18.32 13.37 7.88
N SER A 13 17.26 12.64 7.54
CA SER A 13 16.54 12.76 6.28
C SER A 13 15.10 12.25 6.40
N ASP A 14 14.17 12.87 5.67
CA ASP A 14 12.80 12.39 5.50
C ASP A 14 12.68 11.30 4.42
N HIS A 15 13.78 11.00 3.72
CA HIS A 15 13.91 9.95 2.70
C HIS A 15 15.02 8.94 3.05
N PRO A 16 14.90 8.22 4.18
CA PRO A 16 15.94 7.28 4.60
C PRO A 16 16.08 6.09 3.66
N ALA A 17 17.29 5.53 3.59
CA ALA A 17 17.56 4.30 2.87
C ALA A 17 17.12 3.05 3.66
N CYS A 18 16.97 3.18 4.99
CA CYS A 18 16.63 2.07 5.90
C CYS A 18 15.18 1.58 5.79
N THR A 19 14.34 2.18 4.95
CA THR A 19 12.92 1.84 4.79
C THR A 19 12.53 1.89 3.32
N HIS A 20 11.66 0.98 2.89
CA HIS A 20 11.12 0.95 1.53
C HIS A 20 10.52 2.32 1.14
N PRO A 21 10.87 2.91 -0.02
CA PRO A 21 10.48 4.29 -0.35
C PRO A 21 8.98 4.57 -0.31
N LEU A 22 8.15 3.61 -0.78
CA LEU A 22 6.69 3.77 -0.74
C LEU A 22 6.12 3.66 0.69
N LEU A 23 6.73 2.83 1.55
CA LEU A 23 6.33 2.72 2.95
C LEU A 23 6.71 3.99 3.72
N ALA A 24 7.91 4.54 3.45
CA ALA A 24 8.31 5.84 3.96
C ALA A 24 7.37 6.97 3.51
N ALA A 25 6.92 6.94 2.25
CA ALA A 25 5.94 7.90 1.75
C ALA A 25 4.58 7.77 2.48
N LEU A 26 4.07 6.55 2.68
CA LEU A 26 2.86 6.31 3.47
C LEU A 26 3.03 6.80 4.92
N ALA A 27 4.14 6.48 5.58
CA ALA A 27 4.41 6.88 6.95
C ALA A 27 4.46 8.41 7.12
N ARG A 28 5.06 9.13 6.16
CA ARG A 28 5.01 10.61 6.15
C ARG A 28 3.58 11.11 5.98
N LEU A 29 2.84 10.62 4.99
CA LEU A 29 1.46 11.04 4.77
C LEU A 29 0.57 10.79 5.98
N VAL A 30 0.70 9.62 6.62
CA VAL A 30 -0.03 9.29 7.86
C VAL A 30 0.37 10.24 8.98
N ASN A 31 1.67 10.44 9.22
CA ASN A 31 2.13 11.40 10.22
C ASN A 31 1.54 12.78 9.94
N ASP A 32 1.72 13.33 8.74
CA ASP A 32 1.35 14.71 8.42
C ASP A 32 -0.16 14.97 8.49
N ASN A 33 -0.98 13.92 8.44
CA ASN A 33 -2.44 14.02 8.51
C ASN A 33 -3.05 13.43 9.79
N THR A 34 -2.23 12.97 10.74
CA THR A 34 -2.71 12.55 12.07
C THR A 34 -2.73 13.75 13.00
N SER A 35 -3.76 13.87 13.85
CA SER A 35 -3.83 14.94 14.85
C SER A 35 -2.65 14.88 15.84
N ASP A 36 -2.34 16.02 16.47
CA ASP A 36 -1.23 16.10 17.43
C ASP A 36 -1.44 15.19 18.65
N GLU A 37 -2.70 14.99 19.07
CA GLU A 37 -3.09 14.13 20.19
C GLU A 37 -2.81 12.65 19.89
N SER A 38 -3.09 12.22 18.65
CA SER A 38 -2.88 10.84 18.20
C SER A 38 -1.46 10.55 17.73
N ARG A 39 -0.67 11.57 17.36
CA ARG A 39 0.69 11.43 16.81
C ARG A 39 1.65 10.68 17.73
N ALA A 40 1.49 10.81 19.05
CA ALA A 40 2.32 10.09 20.03
C ALA A 40 2.24 8.56 19.87
N GLN A 41 1.09 8.04 19.43
CA GLN A 41 0.89 6.61 19.21
C GLN A 41 1.70 6.07 18.03
N LEU A 42 2.05 6.92 17.05
CA LEU A 42 2.85 6.54 15.89
C LEU A 42 4.33 6.34 16.22
N VAL A 43 4.83 6.96 17.30
CA VAL A 43 6.26 6.92 17.67
C VAL A 43 6.75 5.49 17.87
N HIS A 44 5.91 4.61 18.41
CA HIS A 44 6.24 3.19 18.63
C HIS A 44 6.42 2.39 17.32
N LEU A 45 5.91 2.88 16.19
CA LEU A 45 6.07 2.25 14.88
C LEU A 45 7.41 2.63 14.21
N VAL A 46 8.10 3.66 14.69
CA VAL A 46 9.33 4.14 14.05
C VAL A 46 10.45 3.08 14.04
N PRO A 47 10.70 2.31 15.11
CA PRO A 47 11.70 1.25 15.06
C PRO A 47 11.30 0.07 14.15
N THR A 48 10.01 -0.16 13.91
CA THR A 48 9.54 -1.37 13.20
C THR A 48 9.72 -1.29 11.68
N ILE A 49 9.82 -0.07 11.14
CA ILE A 49 10.07 0.18 9.71
C ILE A 49 11.55 0.13 9.31
N ILE A 50 12.46 0.11 10.28
CA ILE A 50 13.90 0.07 10.04
C ILE A 50 14.30 -1.32 9.52
N GLY A 51 15.06 -1.35 8.43
CA GLY A 51 15.47 -2.56 7.75
C GLY A 51 14.39 -3.18 6.86
N LEU A 52 13.21 -2.57 6.74
CA LEU A 52 12.18 -2.99 5.78
C LEU A 52 12.49 -2.43 4.39
N THR A 53 13.60 -2.88 3.81
CA THR A 53 14.08 -2.47 2.49
C THR A 53 13.90 -3.59 1.48
N SER A 54 13.44 -3.28 0.26
CA SER A 54 13.33 -4.24 -0.83
C SER A 54 13.24 -3.53 -2.17
N ASP A 55 13.75 -4.15 -3.24
CA ASP A 55 13.54 -3.72 -4.61
C ASP A 55 12.45 -4.55 -5.33
N ASP A 56 11.85 -5.55 -4.65
CA ASP A 56 10.77 -6.36 -5.20
C ASP A 56 9.49 -5.52 -5.36
N LEU A 57 9.01 -5.42 -6.60
CA LEU A 57 7.78 -4.70 -6.96
C LEU A 57 6.52 -5.25 -6.27
N ARG A 58 6.56 -6.49 -5.77
CA ARG A 58 5.47 -7.05 -4.95
C ARG A 58 5.23 -6.23 -3.68
N VAL A 59 6.27 -5.61 -3.12
CA VAL A 59 6.15 -4.73 -1.94
C VAL A 59 5.37 -3.46 -2.31
N ASP A 60 5.73 -2.79 -3.41
CA ASP A 60 4.97 -1.63 -3.93
C ASP A 60 3.49 -1.97 -4.15
N ALA A 61 3.23 -3.11 -4.82
CA ALA A 61 1.88 -3.53 -5.17
C ALA A 61 1.05 -3.90 -3.93
N ARG A 62 1.67 -4.54 -2.92
CA ARG A 62 1.00 -4.88 -1.67
C ARG A 62 0.65 -3.63 -0.84
N ILE A 63 1.58 -2.69 -0.69
CA ILE A 63 1.33 -1.40 -0.01
C ILE A 63 0.18 -0.65 -0.69
N ALA A 64 0.23 -0.54 -2.02
CA ALA A 64 -0.83 0.12 -2.79
C ALA A 64 -2.18 -0.56 -2.61
N LEU A 65 -2.22 -1.89 -2.65
CA LEU A 65 -3.46 -2.66 -2.46
C LEU A 65 -4.02 -2.49 -1.05
N ARG A 66 -3.17 -2.58 -0.02
CA ARG A 66 -3.54 -2.34 1.39
C ARG A 66 -4.16 -0.95 1.55
N CYS A 67 -3.48 0.09 1.07
CA CYS A 67 -3.98 1.46 1.14
C CYS A 67 -5.34 1.60 0.45
N ALA A 68 -5.43 1.15 -0.81
CA ALA A 68 -6.62 1.33 -1.62
C ALA A 68 -7.82 0.55 -1.05
N THR A 69 -7.62 -0.69 -0.61
CA THR A 69 -8.71 -1.50 -0.03
C THR A 69 -9.19 -0.98 1.32
N THR A 70 -8.31 -0.42 2.14
CA THR A 70 -8.69 0.17 3.43
C THR A 70 -9.47 1.48 3.25
N ALA A 71 -9.06 2.33 2.32
CA ALA A 71 -9.69 3.62 2.09
C ALA A 71 -10.98 3.53 1.26
N LEU A 72 -11.10 2.53 0.38
CA LEU A 72 -12.19 2.44 -0.60
C LEU A 72 -13.60 2.52 0.02
N PRO A 73 -13.93 1.78 1.11
CA PRO A 73 -15.29 1.80 1.65
C PRO A 73 -15.67 3.10 2.36
N VAL A 74 -14.68 3.81 2.90
CA VAL A 74 -14.90 5.04 3.70
C VAL A 74 -14.78 6.32 2.88
N ALA A 75 -14.12 6.25 1.72
CA ALA A 75 -13.92 7.41 0.86
C ALA A 75 -15.25 7.90 0.25
N ALA A 76 -15.34 9.21 0.01
CA ALA A 76 -16.46 9.80 -0.72
C ALA A 76 -16.61 9.20 -2.12
N ALA A 77 -17.85 9.08 -2.61
CA ALA A 77 -18.19 8.43 -3.89
C ALA A 77 -17.33 8.89 -5.08
N GLU A 78 -17.03 10.18 -5.15
CA GLU A 78 -16.18 10.80 -6.18
C GLU A 78 -14.76 10.21 -6.24
N ARG A 79 -14.23 9.74 -5.09
CA ARG A 79 -12.89 9.14 -4.96
C ARG A 79 -12.92 7.62 -5.03
N GLN A 80 -14.05 6.99 -4.74
CA GLN A 80 -14.20 5.53 -4.77
C GLN A 80 -13.85 4.94 -6.13
N LEU A 81 -14.18 5.63 -7.24
CA LEU A 81 -13.81 5.15 -8.58
C LEU A 81 -12.28 5.04 -8.75
N ALA A 82 -11.54 6.08 -8.35
CA ALA A 82 -10.09 6.10 -8.47
C ALA A 82 -9.41 5.06 -7.55
N LEU A 83 -9.95 4.87 -6.34
CA LEU A 83 -9.50 3.84 -5.41
C LEU A 83 -9.81 2.43 -5.92
N ALA A 84 -11.00 2.19 -6.47
CA ALA A 84 -11.36 0.92 -7.08
C ALA A 84 -10.46 0.59 -8.29
N VAL A 85 -10.14 1.57 -9.14
CA VAL A 85 -9.15 1.39 -10.21
C VAL A 85 -7.77 1.04 -9.64
N SER A 86 -7.38 1.67 -8.52
CA SER A 86 -6.11 1.38 -7.84
C SER A 86 -6.06 -0.05 -7.30
N VAL A 87 -7.16 -0.55 -6.71
CA VAL A 87 -7.28 -1.96 -6.27
C VAL A 87 -7.12 -2.91 -7.45
N LEU A 88 -7.83 -2.68 -8.57
CA LEU A 88 -7.72 -3.53 -9.77
C LEU A 88 -6.30 -3.50 -10.35
N ALA A 89 -5.67 -2.33 -10.41
CA ALA A 89 -4.32 -2.17 -10.92
C ALA A 89 -3.28 -2.91 -10.05
N ALA A 90 -3.42 -2.86 -8.72
CA ALA A 90 -2.53 -3.52 -7.79
C ALA A 90 -2.72 -5.05 -7.79
N GLU A 91 -3.96 -5.55 -7.85
CA GLU A 91 -4.27 -6.98 -8.01
C GLU A 91 -3.70 -7.53 -9.32
N GLU A 92 -3.92 -6.84 -10.43
CA GLU A 92 -3.39 -7.26 -11.73
C GLU A 92 -1.86 -7.18 -11.76
N MET A 93 -1.24 -6.26 -10.99
CA MET A 93 0.21 -6.21 -10.82
C MET A 93 0.73 -7.41 -10.04
N LEU A 94 0.13 -7.74 -8.89
CA LEU A 94 0.49 -8.91 -8.09
C LEU A 94 0.31 -10.21 -8.88
N ALA A 95 -0.84 -10.40 -9.53
CA ALA A 95 -1.10 -11.59 -10.32
C ALA A 95 -0.02 -11.80 -11.40
N ARG A 96 0.39 -10.73 -12.09
CA ARG A 96 1.45 -10.81 -13.10
C ARG A 96 2.81 -11.14 -12.51
N LEU A 97 3.15 -10.58 -11.35
CA LEU A 97 4.42 -10.85 -10.66
C LEU A 97 4.48 -12.26 -10.07
N GLU A 98 3.33 -12.83 -9.74
CA GLU A 98 3.19 -14.18 -9.17
C GLU A 98 2.94 -15.26 -10.24
N GLY A 99 2.76 -14.88 -11.52
CA GLY A 99 2.39 -15.81 -12.59
C GLY A 99 0.97 -16.38 -12.45
N ALA A 100 0.09 -15.69 -11.70
CA ALA A 100 -1.29 -16.07 -11.48
C ALA A 100 -2.22 -15.54 -12.60
N PRO A 101 -3.41 -16.13 -12.79
CA PRO A 101 -4.38 -15.65 -13.78
C PRO A 101 -4.83 -14.21 -13.52
N SER A 102 -4.86 -13.39 -14.58
CA SER A 102 -5.40 -12.03 -14.56
C SER A 102 -6.86 -11.98 -14.07
N GLY A 103 -7.23 -10.87 -13.43
CA GLY A 103 -8.60 -10.62 -12.96
C GLY A 103 -9.02 -11.36 -11.68
N ARG A 104 -8.13 -12.14 -11.06
CA ARG A 104 -8.35 -12.68 -9.72
C ARG A 104 -8.26 -11.55 -8.69
N LEU A 105 -9.19 -11.52 -7.75
CA LEU A 105 -9.14 -10.63 -6.59
C LEU A 105 -8.84 -11.46 -5.35
N GLY A 106 -7.97 -10.96 -4.47
CA GLY A 106 -7.84 -11.42 -3.11
C GLY A 106 -9.13 -11.17 -2.31
N GLU A 107 -9.28 -11.87 -1.19
CA GLU A 107 -10.49 -11.80 -0.37
C GLU A 107 -10.77 -10.38 0.15
N GLN A 108 -9.75 -9.66 0.61
CA GLN A 108 -9.89 -8.28 1.07
C GLN A 108 -10.36 -7.33 -0.04
N SER A 109 -9.76 -7.44 -1.23
CA SER A 109 -10.13 -6.65 -2.39
C SER A 109 -11.56 -6.93 -2.85
N ARG A 110 -11.98 -8.20 -2.80
CA ARG A 110 -13.36 -8.60 -3.11
C ARG A 110 -14.33 -7.94 -2.14
N ARG A 111 -14.09 -8.05 -0.82
CA ARG A 111 -14.94 -7.42 0.20
C ARG A 111 -15.04 -5.91 0.02
N ALA A 112 -13.90 -5.23 -0.13
CA ALA A 112 -13.89 -3.78 -0.31
C ALA A 112 -14.67 -3.36 -1.58
N MET A 113 -14.59 -4.14 -2.67
CA MET A 113 -15.36 -3.90 -3.90
C MET A 113 -16.86 -4.16 -3.73
N GLU A 114 -17.25 -5.11 -2.89
CA GLU A 114 -18.66 -5.44 -2.60
C GLU A 114 -19.35 -4.31 -1.81
N GLU A 115 -18.61 -3.56 -1.00
CA GLU A 115 -19.13 -2.39 -0.26
C GLU A 115 -19.40 -1.17 -1.17
N VAL A 116 -18.78 -1.11 -2.36
CA VAL A 116 -18.91 0.01 -3.31
C VAL A 116 -19.28 -0.45 -4.73
N PRO A 117 -20.42 -1.14 -4.92
CA PRO A 117 -20.73 -1.86 -6.16
C PRO A 117 -20.73 -0.97 -7.41
N HIS A 118 -21.20 0.28 -7.30
CA HIS A 118 -21.20 1.24 -8.42
C HIS A 118 -19.79 1.61 -8.87
N ALA A 119 -18.91 1.96 -7.94
CA ALA A 119 -17.51 2.29 -8.25
C ALA A 119 -16.75 1.06 -8.76
N ALA A 120 -17.01 -0.12 -8.18
CA ALA A 120 -16.40 -1.37 -8.60
C ALA A 120 -16.78 -1.74 -10.04
N GLU A 121 -18.06 -1.61 -10.41
CA GLU A 121 -18.52 -1.87 -11.78
C GLU A 121 -17.87 -0.90 -12.79
N GLN A 122 -17.89 0.39 -12.47
CA GLN A 122 -17.27 1.42 -13.32
C GLN A 122 -15.76 1.16 -13.48
N ALA A 123 -15.05 0.88 -12.39
CA ALA A 123 -13.62 0.57 -12.42
C ALA A 123 -13.30 -0.63 -13.32
N ARG A 124 -14.11 -1.70 -13.30
CA ARG A 124 -13.93 -2.87 -14.19
C ARG A 124 -14.07 -2.51 -15.66
N ARG A 125 -14.93 -1.55 -16.01
CA ARG A 125 -15.08 -1.06 -17.39
C ARG A 125 -13.84 -0.29 -17.85
N PHE A 126 -13.28 0.58 -17.00
CA PHE A 126 -12.06 1.34 -17.30
C PHE A 126 -10.80 0.48 -17.33
N SER A 127 -10.64 -0.42 -16.35
CA SER A 127 -9.42 -1.21 -16.18
C SER A 127 -9.16 -2.20 -17.32
N ARG A 128 -10.21 -2.65 -18.03
CA ARG A 128 -10.05 -3.51 -19.22
C ARG A 128 -9.29 -2.83 -20.36
N ALA A 129 -9.21 -1.49 -20.36
CA ALA A 129 -8.54 -0.72 -21.40
C ALA A 129 -7.08 -0.35 -21.06
N ALA A 130 -6.66 -0.39 -19.80
CA ALA A 130 -5.37 0.15 -19.36
C ALA A 130 -4.39 -0.96 -18.92
N ARG A 131 -3.35 -1.19 -19.73
CA ARG A 131 -2.20 -2.04 -19.33
C ARG A 131 -1.08 -1.16 -18.77
N ILE A 132 -0.93 -1.15 -17.45
CA ILE A 132 0.15 -0.42 -16.76
C ILE A 132 1.42 -1.28 -16.77
N THR A 133 2.55 -0.69 -17.17
CA THR A 133 3.86 -1.36 -17.09
C THR A 133 4.37 -1.42 -15.65
N GLN A 134 5.26 -2.37 -15.33
CA GLN A 134 5.89 -2.45 -14.00
C GLN A 134 6.54 -1.12 -13.57
N LYS A 135 7.29 -0.49 -14.48
CA LYS A 135 7.93 0.82 -14.24
C LYS A 135 6.90 1.93 -14.03
N GLY A 136 5.84 1.95 -14.84
CA GLY A 136 4.76 2.94 -14.70
C GLY A 136 3.99 2.77 -13.39
N PHE A 137 3.81 1.53 -12.94
CA PHE A 137 3.16 1.23 -11.67
C PHE A 137 3.97 1.73 -10.48
N ARG A 138 5.26 1.36 -10.40
CA ARG A 138 6.16 1.85 -9.33
C ARG A 138 6.23 3.37 -9.29
N ARG A 139 6.34 4.02 -10.46
CA ARG A 139 6.55 5.46 -10.53
C ARG A 139 5.28 6.29 -10.30
N TYR A 140 4.11 5.79 -10.69
CA TYR A 140 2.88 6.58 -10.72
C TYR A 140 1.70 5.91 -10.02
N ALA A 141 1.36 4.67 -10.38
CA ALA A 141 0.14 4.04 -9.87
C ALA A 141 0.20 3.78 -8.36
N ALA A 142 1.29 3.20 -7.86
CA ALA A 142 1.43 2.87 -6.44
C ALA A 142 1.51 4.14 -5.55
N PRO A 143 2.33 5.17 -5.87
CA PRO A 143 2.32 6.42 -5.11
C PRO A 143 0.96 7.13 -5.13
N ASN A 144 0.28 7.18 -6.28
CA ASN A 144 -1.05 7.78 -6.36
C ASN A 144 -2.09 7.01 -5.54
N ALA A 145 -2.04 5.68 -5.54
CA ALA A 145 -2.93 4.85 -4.72
C ALA A 145 -2.75 5.18 -3.23
N VAL A 146 -1.51 5.27 -2.75
CA VAL A 146 -1.20 5.67 -1.36
C VAL A 146 -1.75 7.06 -1.05
N GLN A 147 -1.47 8.05 -1.89
CA GLN A 147 -1.93 9.43 -1.68
C GLN A 147 -3.46 9.52 -1.66
N LEU A 148 -4.15 8.92 -2.64
CA LEU A 148 -5.62 8.90 -2.72
C LEU A 148 -6.24 8.22 -1.50
N SER A 149 -5.57 7.19 -0.97
CA SER A 149 -6.08 6.45 0.18
C SER A 149 -6.00 7.27 1.46
N VAL A 150 -4.86 7.91 1.73
CA VAL A 150 -4.72 8.78 2.91
C VAL A 150 -5.68 9.96 2.84
N VAL A 151 -5.74 10.67 1.70
CA VAL A 151 -6.67 11.78 1.51
C VAL A 151 -8.13 11.32 1.64
N GLY A 152 -8.46 10.14 1.10
CA GLY A 152 -9.79 9.54 1.20
C GLY A 152 -10.20 9.26 2.64
N ILE A 153 -9.28 8.76 3.48
CA ILE A 153 -9.52 8.50 4.90
C ILE A 153 -9.65 9.80 5.69
N VAL A 154 -8.75 10.77 5.47
CA VAL A 154 -8.77 12.07 6.16
C VAL A 154 -10.07 12.83 5.92
N GLN A 155 -10.63 12.70 4.72
CA GLN A 155 -11.86 13.38 4.31
C GLN A 155 -13.11 12.52 4.52
N ALA A 156 -12.98 11.32 5.09
CA ALA A 156 -14.10 10.43 5.31
C ALA A 156 -14.98 10.92 6.46
N CYS A 157 -16.30 10.76 6.32
CA CYS A 157 -17.27 11.04 7.38
C CYS A 157 -17.35 9.87 8.37
N ILE A 158 -16.23 9.55 9.02
CA ILE A 158 -16.10 8.49 10.02
C ILE A 158 -15.74 9.07 11.39
N THR A 159 -16.01 8.30 12.45
CA THR A 159 -15.82 8.76 13.82
C THR A 159 -14.37 9.05 14.17
N ASP A 160 -13.44 8.23 13.69
CA ASP A 160 -12.02 8.32 14.07
C ASP A 160 -11.10 8.01 12.86
N PRO A 161 -10.79 9.03 12.03
CA PRO A 161 -9.87 8.86 10.91
C PRO A 161 -8.42 8.61 11.35
N ASP A 162 -7.99 9.16 12.50
CA ASP A 162 -6.64 8.95 13.03
C ASP A 162 -6.39 7.48 13.35
N ALA A 163 -7.33 6.82 14.05
CA ALA A 163 -7.24 5.40 14.34
C ALA A 163 -7.20 4.55 13.06
N LEU A 164 -7.93 4.95 12.02
CA LEU A 164 -7.90 4.27 10.73
C LEU A 164 -6.56 4.44 10.00
N LEU A 165 -5.99 5.65 10.01
CA LEU A 165 -4.66 5.92 9.45
C LEU A 165 -3.56 5.16 10.18
N ARG A 166 -3.60 5.12 11.52
CA ARG A 166 -2.67 4.34 12.33
C ARG A 166 -2.77 2.84 11.99
N ARG A 167 -3.98 2.28 11.99
CA ARG A 167 -4.20 0.87 11.64
C ARG A 167 -3.73 0.57 10.21
N LEU A 168 -3.99 1.47 9.26
CA LEU A 168 -3.51 1.33 7.89
C LEU A 168 -1.98 1.23 7.83
N LEU A 169 -1.27 2.09 8.58
CA LEU A 169 0.18 2.05 8.65
C LEU A 169 0.69 0.76 9.30
N GLU A 170 0.09 0.33 10.42
CA GLU A 170 0.41 -0.93 11.10
C GLU A 170 0.26 -2.13 10.17
N GLU A 171 -0.88 -2.27 9.50
CA GLU A 171 -1.12 -3.38 8.56
C GLU A 171 -0.19 -3.34 7.34
N ALA A 172 0.16 -2.14 6.84
CA ALA A 172 1.11 -2.01 5.75
C ALA A 172 2.54 -2.40 6.18
N ILE A 173 2.91 -2.12 7.43
CA ILE A 173 4.19 -2.56 8.01
C ILE A 173 4.20 -4.08 8.12
N ASP A 174 3.13 -4.69 8.64
CA ASP A 174 3.02 -6.16 8.77
C ASP A 174 3.08 -6.87 7.41
N ASP A 175 2.42 -6.31 6.40
CA ASP A 175 2.50 -6.79 5.01
C ASP A 175 3.96 -6.75 4.50
N CYS A 176 4.69 -5.65 4.77
CA CYS A 176 6.09 -5.51 4.39
C CYS A 176 7.00 -6.48 5.15
N VAL A 177 6.80 -6.65 6.46
CA VAL A 177 7.53 -7.62 7.29
C VAL A 177 7.35 -9.02 6.70
N THR A 178 6.11 -9.40 6.38
CA THR A 178 5.78 -10.71 5.82
C THR A 178 6.48 -10.93 4.49
N LEU A 179 6.42 -9.96 3.57
CA LEU A 179 7.01 -10.10 2.23
C LEU A 179 8.54 -10.05 2.23
N ILE A 180 9.15 -9.19 3.04
CA ILE A 180 10.60 -8.95 3.03
C ILE A 180 11.34 -10.02 3.85
N ARG A 181 10.76 -10.47 4.97
CA ARG A 181 11.42 -11.43 5.87
C ARG A 181 11.08 -12.89 5.58
N THR A 182 10.11 -13.18 4.71
CA THR A 182 9.89 -14.54 4.21
C THR A 182 10.88 -14.79 3.08
N PRO A 183 11.90 -15.66 3.25
CA PRO A 183 12.78 -16.01 2.13
C PRO A 183 11.95 -16.68 1.03
N GLU A 184 12.14 -16.26 -0.23
CA GLU A 184 11.60 -16.98 -1.38
C GLU A 184 11.92 -18.47 -1.22
N ARG A 185 10.91 -19.35 -1.33
CA ARG A 185 11.15 -20.78 -1.56
C ARG A 185 11.89 -20.89 -2.89
N THR A 186 13.21 -20.93 -2.84
CA THR A 186 14.08 -21.27 -3.97
C THR A 186 13.53 -22.52 -4.65
N ALA A 187 13.18 -22.41 -5.93
CA ALA A 187 12.84 -23.55 -6.76
C ALA A 187 14.02 -24.56 -6.72
N PRO A 188 13.75 -25.88 -6.67
CA PRO A 188 14.83 -26.87 -6.69
C PRO A 188 15.63 -26.72 -7.98
N ALA A 189 16.95 -26.65 -7.86
CA ALA A 189 17.87 -26.63 -8.98
C ALA A 189 17.60 -27.82 -9.92
N PRO A 190 17.73 -27.65 -11.25
CA PRO A 190 17.55 -28.75 -12.18
C PRO A 190 18.60 -29.82 -11.90
N VAL A 191 18.13 -31.01 -11.52
CA VAL A 191 18.95 -32.22 -11.47
C VAL A 191 19.24 -32.60 -12.91
N HIS A 192 20.44 -32.27 -13.38
CA HIS A 192 20.97 -32.85 -14.61
C HIS A 192 21.36 -34.31 -14.29
N ALA A 193 20.63 -35.25 -14.90
CA ALA A 193 21.01 -36.65 -15.03
C ALA A 193 21.29 -36.94 -16.51
#